data_AF-A0A6L7TL35-F1
#
_entry.id   AF-A0A6L7TL35-F1
#
_cell.length_a   1.000
_cell.length_b   1.000
_cell.length_c   1.000
_cell.angle_alpha   90.00
_cell.angle_beta   90.00
_cell.angle_gamma   90.00
#
_symmetry.space_group_name_H-M   'P 1'
#
loop_
_entity.id
_entity.type
_entity.pdbx_description
1 polymer ?
#
loop_
_entity_poly.entity_id
_entity_poly.type
_entity_poly.pdbx_seq_one_letter_code
_entity_poly.pdbx_strand_id
1 'polypeptide(L)'
;MEEQVRLTRGQGRMSGELSNLTGSNYERRASRVVLRRLKRLFNIDPSEIIRSDAVLDNPDISILMGRAIDAGIVSEDEAEDMELADIIIRGQDPDAATVYAVVETSVTVHGDDIERASQRAAILRRAIGGTVHAVVVGEAAASADLEFAELANVTFFQLMERKG
;
A
#
# COMPACT_ATOMS: atom_id res chain seq x y z
N MET A 1 19.74 -15.94 -36.23
CA MET A 1 18.47 -15.94 -35.45
C MET A 1 18.70 -15.74 -33.95
N GLU A 2 19.87 -15.26 -33.51
CA GLU A 2 20.19 -15.05 -32.08
C GLU A 2 20.18 -13.57 -31.66
N GLU A 3 20.18 -12.65 -32.63
CA GLU A 3 20.28 -11.21 -32.38
C GLU A 3 18.93 -10.57 -32.01
N GLN A 4 17.81 -11.13 -32.51
CA GLN A 4 16.47 -10.65 -32.15
C GLN A 4 16.06 -11.00 -30.71
N VAL A 5 16.60 -12.06 -30.11
CA VAL A 5 16.25 -12.49 -28.74
C VAL A 5 16.94 -11.62 -27.67
N ARG A 6 18.09 -10.99 -27.99
CA ARG A 6 18.75 -10.06 -27.06
C ARG A 6 18.04 -8.70 -26.96
N LEU A 7 17.42 -8.23 -28.03
CA LEU A 7 16.73 -6.93 -28.05
C LEU A 7 15.44 -6.95 -27.20
N THR A 8 14.70 -8.06 -27.19
CA THR A 8 13.46 -8.18 -26.40
C THR A 8 13.72 -8.20 -24.89
N ARG A 9 14.84 -8.81 -24.44
CA ARG A 9 15.24 -8.81 -23.02
C ARG A 9 15.74 -7.46 -22.51
N GLY A 10 16.34 -6.64 -23.38
CA GLY A 10 16.75 -5.27 -23.05
C GLY A 10 15.58 -4.30 -22.92
N GLN A 11 14.54 -4.45 -23.75
CA GLN A 11 13.36 -3.58 -23.72
C GLN A 11 12.50 -3.77 -22.46
N GLY A 12 12.40 -4.98 -21.93
CA GLY A 12 11.68 -5.23 -20.66
C GLY A 12 12.31 -4.55 -19.44
N ARG A 13 13.65 -4.49 -19.38
CA ARG A 13 14.37 -3.86 -18.25
C ARG A 13 14.25 -2.33 -18.26
N MET A 14 14.35 -1.71 -19.44
CA MET A 14 14.16 -0.26 -19.58
C MET A 14 12.70 0.16 -19.30
N SER A 15 11.71 -0.65 -19.69
CA SER A 15 10.31 -0.38 -19.36
C SER A 15 10.05 -0.46 -17.85
N GLY A 16 10.64 -1.46 -17.16
CA GLY A 16 10.53 -1.58 -15.70
C GLY A 16 11.23 -0.45 -14.94
N GLU A 17 12.42 -0.04 -15.37
CA GLU A 17 13.17 1.08 -14.77
C GLU A 17 12.46 2.44 -14.99
N LEU A 18 11.87 2.66 -16.17
CA LEU A 18 11.02 3.83 -16.44
C LEU A 18 9.71 3.78 -15.63
N SER A 19 9.11 2.61 -15.45
CA SER A 19 7.93 2.42 -14.61
C SER A 19 8.23 2.76 -13.14
N ASN A 20 9.38 2.33 -12.62
CA ASN A 20 9.83 2.65 -11.25
C ASN A 20 10.15 4.15 -11.06
N LEU A 21 10.76 4.80 -12.07
CA LEU A 21 11.02 6.24 -12.06
C LEU A 21 9.74 7.09 -12.13
N THR A 22 8.73 6.62 -12.88
CA THR A 22 7.41 7.28 -12.96
C THR A 22 6.60 7.03 -11.68
N GLY A 23 6.70 5.82 -11.12
CA GLY A 23 6.15 5.42 -9.81
C GLY A 23 6.65 6.31 -8.67
N SER A 24 7.96 6.52 -8.56
CA SER A 24 8.55 7.37 -7.49
C SER A 24 8.13 8.86 -7.53
N ASN A 25 7.69 9.36 -8.69
CA ASN A 25 7.14 10.71 -8.82
C ASN A 25 5.61 10.75 -8.64
N TYR A 26 4.92 9.65 -8.95
CA TYR A 26 3.50 9.45 -8.66
C TYR A 26 3.27 9.27 -7.16
N GLU A 27 4.01 8.39 -6.48
CA GLU A 27 4.00 8.18 -5.02
C GLU A 27 4.05 9.51 -4.27
N ARG A 28 5.02 10.37 -4.58
CA ARG A 28 5.18 11.69 -3.90
C ARG A 28 3.99 12.66 -4.10
N ARG A 29 3.18 12.48 -5.13
CA ARG A 29 2.02 13.35 -5.45
C ARG A 29 0.70 12.69 -5.01
N ALA A 30 0.54 11.40 -5.27
CA ALA A 30 -0.52 10.54 -4.78
C ALA A 30 -0.56 10.58 -3.25
N SER A 31 0.55 10.34 -2.55
CA SER A 31 0.66 10.40 -1.09
C SER A 31 0.04 11.68 -0.50
N ARG A 32 0.20 12.86 -1.10
CA ARG A 32 -0.43 14.09 -0.55
C ARG A 32 -1.94 14.15 -0.71
N VAL A 33 -2.48 13.70 -1.85
CA VAL A 33 -3.93 13.72 -2.13
C VAL A 33 -4.62 12.57 -1.41
N VAL A 34 -4.01 11.39 -1.45
CA VAL A 34 -4.40 10.17 -0.71
C VAL A 34 -4.52 10.48 0.76
N LEU A 35 -3.47 11.02 1.38
CA LEU A 35 -3.51 11.33 2.81
C LEU A 35 -4.58 12.38 3.14
N ARG A 36 -4.82 13.39 2.29
CA ARG A 36 -5.93 14.33 2.51
C ARG A 36 -7.30 13.68 2.43
N ARG A 37 -7.47 12.69 1.55
CA ARG A 37 -8.75 12.01 1.38
C ARG A 37 -9.00 10.97 2.48
N LEU A 38 -7.96 10.19 2.82
CA LEU A 38 -7.98 9.22 3.92
C LEU A 38 -8.23 9.93 5.27
N LYS A 39 -7.63 11.10 5.52
CA LYS A 39 -7.93 11.96 6.68
C LYS A 39 -9.43 12.20 6.89
N ARG A 40 -10.17 12.47 5.82
CA ARG A 40 -11.60 12.80 5.90
C ARG A 40 -12.46 11.56 6.15
N LEU A 41 -12.05 10.42 5.63
CA LEU A 41 -12.85 9.19 5.68
C LEU A 41 -12.63 8.43 6.99
N PHE A 42 -11.42 8.49 7.54
CA PHE A 42 -11.04 7.75 8.74
C PHE A 42 -10.82 8.65 9.97
N ASN A 43 -11.20 9.94 9.90
CA ASN A 43 -11.09 10.93 10.99
C ASN A 43 -9.70 10.96 11.69
N ILE A 44 -8.63 10.91 10.88
CA ILE A 44 -7.26 10.67 11.37
C ILE A 44 -6.55 11.98 11.74
N ASP A 45 -5.89 12.01 12.91
CA ASP A 45 -5.01 13.10 13.33
C ASP A 45 -3.76 13.15 12.42
N PRO A 46 -3.35 14.33 11.90
CA PRO A 46 -2.16 14.48 11.06
C PRO A 46 -0.85 13.93 11.64
N SER A 47 -0.75 13.78 12.96
CA SER A 47 0.41 13.19 13.65
C SER A 47 0.43 11.64 13.62
N GLU A 48 -0.66 11.00 13.20
CA GLU A 48 -0.81 9.53 13.20
C GLU A 48 -0.65 8.89 11.80
N ILE A 49 -0.33 9.71 10.79
CA ILE A 49 -0.11 9.26 9.41
C ILE A 49 1.34 8.79 9.24
N ILE A 50 1.52 7.48 9.00
CA ILE A 50 2.83 6.89 8.74
C ILE A 50 3.02 6.81 7.21
N ARG A 51 4.09 7.43 6.70
CA ARG A 51 4.46 7.37 5.27
C ARG A 51 5.56 6.32 5.10
N SER A 52 5.48 5.42 4.11
CA SER A 52 6.61 4.53 3.80
C SER A 52 7.53 5.05 2.70
N ASP A 53 7.11 6.06 1.92
CA ASP A 53 7.94 6.72 0.91
C ASP A 53 9.08 7.58 1.51
N ALA A 54 9.16 7.63 2.84
CA ALA A 54 10.40 7.88 3.54
C ALA A 54 10.84 6.56 4.19
N VAL A 55 11.98 6.02 3.74
CA VAL A 55 12.86 5.16 4.55
C VAL A 55 13.34 5.96 5.76
N LEU A 56 12.40 6.27 6.64
CA LEU A 56 12.60 6.80 7.96
C LEU A 56 11.99 5.73 8.85
N ASP A 57 12.82 4.73 9.14
CA ASP A 57 13.09 4.27 10.50
C ASP A 57 11.93 4.65 11.44
N ASN A 58 10.82 3.92 11.31
CA ASN A 58 9.68 4.12 12.19
C ASN A 58 9.75 3.01 13.22
N PRO A 59 10.43 3.25 14.37
CA PRO A 59 10.67 2.23 15.36
C PRO A 59 9.36 1.55 15.76
N ASP A 60 8.20 2.20 15.68
CA ASP A 60 6.95 1.59 16.14
C ASP A 60 6.46 0.41 15.29
N ILE A 61 6.56 0.43 13.95
CA ILE A 61 6.10 -0.72 13.13
C ILE A 61 7.16 -1.83 13.12
N SER A 62 8.44 -1.52 12.94
CA SER A 62 9.49 -2.54 12.98
C SER A 62 9.63 -3.18 14.38
N ILE A 63 9.47 -2.42 15.47
CA ILE A 63 9.40 -2.99 16.82
C ILE A 63 8.14 -3.84 16.99
N LEU A 64 7.00 -3.40 16.44
CA LEU A 64 5.76 -4.16 16.54
C LEU A 64 5.85 -5.48 15.77
N MET A 65 6.35 -5.46 14.54
CA MET A 65 6.63 -6.66 13.75
C MET A 65 7.66 -7.55 14.46
N GLY A 66 8.75 -6.99 14.99
CA GLY A 66 9.74 -7.72 15.77
C GLY A 66 9.12 -8.46 16.97
N ARG A 67 8.25 -7.78 17.74
CA ARG A 67 7.51 -8.43 18.84
C ARG A 67 6.55 -9.52 18.34
N ALA A 68 5.93 -9.32 17.19
CA ALA A 68 5.03 -10.31 16.60
C ALA A 68 5.80 -11.54 16.08
N ILE A 69 7.02 -11.36 15.57
CA ILE A 69 7.95 -12.43 15.23
C ILE A 69 8.36 -13.19 16.49
N ASP A 70 8.81 -12.47 17.53
CA ASP A 70 9.20 -13.06 18.82
C ASP A 70 8.05 -13.88 19.44
N ALA A 71 6.81 -13.43 19.25
CA ALA A 71 5.61 -14.11 19.69
C ALA A 71 5.12 -15.25 18.75
N GLY A 72 5.77 -15.45 17.60
CA GLY A 72 5.41 -16.46 16.60
C GLY A 72 4.09 -16.20 15.87
N ILE A 73 3.61 -14.94 15.85
CA ILE A 73 2.35 -14.54 15.23
C ILE A 73 2.52 -14.31 13.72
N VAL A 74 3.69 -13.76 13.34
CA VAL A 74 4.11 -13.51 11.96
C VAL A 74 5.51 -14.11 11.76
N SER A 75 5.82 -14.50 10.53
CA SER A 75 7.15 -14.95 10.11
C SER A 75 8.06 -13.77 9.74
N GLU A 76 9.37 -14.03 9.60
CA GLU A 76 10.33 -13.04 9.10
C GLU A 76 9.97 -12.58 7.67
N ASP A 77 9.66 -13.51 6.75
CA ASP A 77 9.24 -13.18 5.39
C ASP A 77 7.98 -12.30 5.34
N GLU A 78 7.00 -12.55 6.22
CA GLU A 78 5.80 -11.72 6.31
C GLU A 78 6.10 -10.32 6.88
N ALA A 79 7.04 -10.22 7.81
CA ALA A 79 7.48 -8.93 8.33
C ALA A 79 8.25 -8.13 7.27
N GLU A 80 9.11 -8.78 6.50
CA GLU A 80 9.80 -8.17 5.35
C GLU A 80 8.80 -7.68 4.29
N ASP A 81 7.76 -8.47 3.96
CA ASP A 81 6.73 -8.02 3.03
C ASP A 81 5.94 -6.81 3.57
N MET A 82 5.71 -6.75 4.88
CA MET A 82 5.07 -5.59 5.51
C MET A 82 5.88 -4.30 5.40
N GLU A 83 7.22 -4.39 5.43
CA GLU A 83 8.09 -3.22 5.26
C GLU A 83 7.99 -2.61 3.86
N LEU A 84 7.52 -3.38 2.88
CA LEU A 84 7.32 -2.94 1.51
C LEU A 84 5.96 -2.26 1.27
N ALA A 85 5.09 -2.14 2.27
CA ALA A 85 3.81 -1.43 2.14
C ALA A 85 4.04 0.05 1.83
N ASP A 86 3.31 0.66 0.89
CA ASP A 86 3.54 2.07 0.50
C ASP A 86 3.16 3.07 1.61
N ILE A 87 2.05 2.84 2.31
CA ILE A 87 1.60 3.68 3.40
C ILE A 87 0.89 2.81 4.44
N ILE A 88 1.26 2.98 5.71
CA ILE A 88 0.49 2.45 6.84
C ILE A 88 -0.11 3.65 7.57
N ILE A 89 -1.37 3.61 7.94
CA ILE A 89 -1.98 4.72 8.65
C ILE A 89 -2.53 4.20 9.95
N ARG A 90 -2.26 4.92 11.05
CA ARG A 90 -2.94 4.72 12.32
C ARG A 90 -3.97 5.84 12.48
N GLY A 91 -5.14 5.50 12.98
CA GLY A 91 -6.19 6.46 13.28
C GLY A 91 -6.98 6.04 14.51
N GLN A 92 -7.96 6.87 14.86
CA GLN A 92 -8.89 6.61 15.94
C GLN A 92 -10.30 6.61 15.37
N ASP A 93 -10.99 5.48 15.49
CA ASP A 93 -12.43 5.40 15.26
C ASP A 93 -13.14 5.88 16.54
N PRO A 94 -14.13 6.79 16.47
CA PRO A 94 -14.93 7.17 17.62
C PRO A 94 -15.53 5.98 18.41
N ASP A 95 -15.81 4.86 17.73
CA ASP A 95 -16.43 3.67 18.31
C ASP A 95 -15.44 2.49 18.49
N ALA A 96 -14.20 2.57 17.96
CA ALA A 96 -13.17 1.54 18.10
C ALA A 96 -11.85 2.07 18.67
N ALA A 97 -11.24 1.32 19.58
CA ALA A 97 -9.93 1.65 20.13
C ALA A 97 -8.83 1.41 19.08
N THR A 98 -8.39 2.47 18.39
CA THR A 98 -7.35 2.50 17.34
C THR A 98 -7.66 1.64 16.09
N VAL A 99 -7.68 2.28 14.92
CA VAL A 99 -7.82 1.61 13.62
C VAL A 99 -6.56 1.81 12.79
N TYR A 100 -6.23 0.85 11.93
CA TYR A 100 -5.14 0.98 10.97
C TYR A 100 -5.64 0.83 9.53
N ALA A 101 -4.88 1.36 8.58
CA ALA A 101 -5.04 1.09 7.17
C ALA A 101 -3.68 0.77 6.54
N VAL A 102 -3.63 -0.26 5.71
CA VAL A 102 -2.50 -0.53 4.81
C VAL A 102 -2.92 -0.10 3.42
N VAL A 103 -2.11 0.74 2.79
CA VAL A 103 -2.43 1.38 1.51
C VAL A 103 -1.35 1.05 0.50
N GLU A 104 -1.77 0.55 -0.66
CA GLU A 104 -0.95 0.40 -1.86
C GLU A 104 -1.37 1.47 -2.88
N THR A 105 -0.40 2.01 -3.60
CA THR A 105 -0.61 3.09 -4.56
C THR A 105 -0.10 2.71 -5.94
N SER A 106 -0.93 2.96 -6.95
CA SER A 106 -0.56 2.73 -8.35
C SER A 106 -1.27 3.74 -9.24
N VAL A 107 -0.69 4.09 -10.39
CA VAL A 107 -1.38 4.93 -11.38
C VAL A 107 -2.63 4.21 -11.87
N THR A 108 -2.50 2.93 -12.22
CA THR A 108 -3.60 2.04 -12.60
C THR A 108 -3.55 0.83 -11.70
N VAL A 109 -4.61 0.64 -10.92
CA VAL A 109 -4.71 -0.48 -9.97
C VAL A 109 -5.03 -1.76 -10.72
N HIS A 110 -4.26 -2.80 -10.42
CA HIS A 110 -4.41 -4.16 -10.92
C HIS A 110 -4.56 -5.17 -9.78
N GLY A 111 -4.90 -6.41 -10.12
CA GLY A 111 -5.02 -7.53 -9.18
C GLY A 111 -3.85 -7.66 -8.20
N ASP A 112 -2.61 -7.51 -8.67
CA ASP A 112 -1.43 -7.62 -7.80
C ASP A 112 -1.39 -6.52 -6.72
N ASP A 113 -1.90 -5.32 -6.99
CA ASP A 113 -1.97 -4.24 -6.00
C ASP A 113 -3.00 -4.56 -4.91
N ILE A 114 -4.11 -5.17 -5.31
CA ILE A 114 -5.19 -5.61 -4.42
C ILE A 114 -4.72 -6.76 -3.52
N GLU A 115 -4.01 -7.71 -4.10
CA GLU A 115 -3.45 -8.84 -3.36
C GLU A 115 -2.44 -8.35 -2.32
N ARG A 116 -1.49 -7.48 -2.70
CA ARG A 116 -0.53 -6.89 -1.75
C ARG A 116 -1.24 -6.16 -0.62
N ALA A 117 -2.21 -5.29 -0.92
CA ALA A 117 -2.95 -4.55 0.11
C ALA A 117 -3.68 -5.50 1.08
N SER A 118 -4.31 -6.55 0.55
CA SER A 118 -5.07 -7.52 1.35
C SER A 118 -4.15 -8.36 2.25
N GLN A 119 -3.08 -8.92 1.67
CA GLN A 119 -2.10 -9.74 2.39
C GLN A 119 -1.44 -8.95 3.51
N ARG A 120 -0.96 -7.74 3.22
CA ARG A 120 -0.29 -6.88 4.20
C ARG A 120 -1.25 -6.42 5.30
N ALA A 121 -2.48 -6.03 4.96
CA ALA A 121 -3.49 -5.74 5.97
C ALA A 121 -3.76 -6.94 6.89
N ALA A 122 -3.76 -8.17 6.36
CA ALA A 122 -3.94 -9.38 7.16
C ALA A 122 -2.75 -9.67 8.09
N ILE A 123 -1.51 -9.44 7.64
CA ILE A 123 -0.31 -9.56 8.47
C ILE A 123 -0.38 -8.56 9.63
N LEU A 124 -0.59 -7.28 9.33
CA LEU A 124 -0.68 -6.24 10.36
C LEU A 124 -1.82 -6.52 11.34
N ARG A 125 -2.97 -6.96 10.86
CA ARG A 125 -4.13 -7.31 11.69
C ARG A 125 -3.79 -8.37 12.73
N ARG A 126 -3.08 -9.43 12.34
CA ARG A 126 -2.62 -10.47 13.27
C ARG A 126 -1.66 -9.92 14.30
N ALA A 127 -0.70 -9.10 13.87
CA ALA A 127 0.32 -8.54 14.76
C ALA A 127 -0.26 -7.58 15.82
N ILE A 128 -1.28 -6.79 15.49
CA ILE A 128 -1.87 -5.80 16.41
C ILE A 128 -3.11 -6.29 17.16
N GLY A 129 -3.79 -7.32 16.65
CA GLY A 129 -5.04 -7.84 17.24
C GLY A 129 -6.23 -6.87 17.16
N GLY A 130 -6.30 -6.03 16.13
CA GLY A 130 -7.27 -4.93 16.00
C GLY A 130 -7.77 -4.72 14.57
N THR A 131 -8.47 -3.62 14.32
CA THR A 131 -9.05 -3.34 13.00
C THR A 131 -7.99 -2.78 12.05
N VAL A 132 -7.84 -3.43 10.89
CA VAL A 132 -6.96 -2.99 9.80
C VAL A 132 -7.73 -3.04 8.48
N HIS A 133 -7.76 -1.92 7.76
CA HIS A 133 -8.34 -1.81 6.42
C HIS A 133 -7.28 -2.01 5.34
N ALA A 134 -7.59 -2.81 4.33
CA ALA A 134 -6.82 -2.88 3.10
C ALA A 134 -7.33 -1.83 2.11
N VAL A 135 -6.42 -1.05 1.53
CA VAL A 135 -6.75 0.06 0.65
C VAL A 135 -5.84 0.05 -0.56
N VAL A 136 -6.42 0.23 -1.74
CA VAL A 136 -5.67 0.52 -2.97
C VAL A 136 -6.06 1.89 -3.48
N VAL A 137 -5.09 2.63 -3.99
CA VAL A 137 -5.32 3.98 -4.51
C VAL A 137 -4.71 4.13 -5.89
N GLY A 138 -5.51 4.60 -6.84
CA GLY A 138 -5.04 4.96 -8.17
C GLY A 138 -6.00 5.81 -8.97
N GLU A 139 -5.62 6.17 -10.19
CA GLU A 139 -6.47 6.99 -11.08
C GLU A 139 -7.53 6.15 -11.78
N ALA A 140 -7.23 4.88 -12.04
CA ALA A 140 -8.10 3.95 -12.75
C ALA A 140 -7.90 2.51 -12.28
N ALA A 141 -8.90 1.68 -12.54
CA ALA A 141 -8.88 0.22 -12.40
C ALA A 141 -9.86 -0.36 -13.43
N ALA A 142 -9.59 -1.56 -13.95
CA ALA A 142 -10.57 -2.25 -14.80
C ALA A 142 -11.74 -2.79 -13.95
N SER A 143 -12.91 -3.02 -14.55
CA SER A 143 -14.08 -3.56 -13.82
C SER A 143 -13.77 -4.89 -13.11
N ALA A 144 -12.99 -5.77 -13.75
CA ALA A 144 -12.58 -7.04 -13.14
C ALA A 144 -11.70 -6.84 -11.89
N ASP A 145 -10.81 -5.83 -11.90
CA ASP A 145 -9.99 -5.50 -10.73
C ASP A 145 -10.84 -4.88 -9.61
N LEU A 146 -11.86 -4.07 -9.95
CA LEU A 146 -12.80 -3.53 -8.97
C LEU A 146 -13.65 -4.63 -8.31
N GLU A 147 -14.15 -5.58 -9.10
CA GLU A 147 -14.87 -6.76 -8.58
C GLU A 147 -13.95 -7.59 -7.68
N PHE A 148 -12.68 -7.77 -8.06
CA PHE A 148 -11.72 -8.46 -7.22
C PHE A 148 -11.45 -7.72 -5.92
N ALA A 149 -11.30 -6.40 -5.95
CA ALA A 149 -11.13 -5.58 -4.75
C ALA A 149 -12.31 -5.74 -3.78
N GLU A 150 -13.55 -5.73 -4.28
CA GLU A 150 -14.74 -5.95 -3.46
C GLU A 150 -14.74 -7.35 -2.83
N LEU A 151 -14.47 -8.39 -3.62
CA LEU A 151 -14.38 -9.77 -3.13
C LEU A 151 -13.26 -9.96 -2.09
N ALA A 152 -12.14 -9.26 -2.26
CA ALA A 152 -11.00 -9.29 -1.35
C ALA A 152 -11.17 -8.35 -0.13
N ASN A 153 -12.30 -7.63 -0.02
CA ASN A 153 -12.57 -6.61 0.99
C ASN A 153 -11.47 -5.52 1.05
N VAL A 154 -11.01 -5.11 -0.14
CA VAL A 154 -10.04 -4.04 -0.34
C VAL A 154 -10.78 -2.82 -0.88
N THR A 155 -10.60 -1.68 -0.22
CA THR A 155 -11.25 -0.44 -0.65
C THR A 155 -10.43 0.24 -1.75
N PHE A 156 -11.02 0.42 -2.93
CA PHE A 156 -10.41 1.26 -3.97
C PHE A 156 -10.77 2.74 -3.76
N PHE A 157 -9.75 3.58 -3.68
CA PHE A 157 -9.92 5.04 -3.77
C PHE A 157 -9.42 5.57 -5.10
N GLN A 158 -10.37 6.08 -5.89
CA GLN A 158 -10.03 6.76 -7.13
C GLN A 158 -9.50 8.17 -6.87
N LEU A 159 -8.30 8.47 -7.37
CA LEU A 159 -7.77 9.81 -7.47
C LEU A 159 -8.20 10.44 -8.80
N MET A 160 -9.17 11.35 -8.73
CA MET A 160 -9.53 12.18 -9.88
C MET A 160 -8.58 13.38 -9.92
N GLU A 161 -7.81 13.55 -11.01
CA GLU A 161 -7.16 14.84 -11.26
C GLU A 161 -8.26 15.91 -11.39
N ARG A 162 -8.24 16.91 -10.51
CA ARG A 162 -8.89 18.18 -10.84
C ARG A 162 -8.04 18.81 -11.93
N LYS A 163 -8.53 18.78 -13.18
CA LYS A 163 -8.08 19.73 -14.20
C LYS A 163 -8.32 21.13 -13.63
N GLY A 164 -7.22 21.84 -13.40
CA GLY A 164 -7.22 23.26 -13.03
C GLY A 164 -7.73 24.12 -14.17
#